data_AF-A0AAV9XXI0-F1
#
_entry.id   AF-A0AAV9XXI0-F1
#
_cell.length_a   1.000
_cell.length_b   1.000
_cell.length_c   1.000
_cell.angle_alpha   90.00
_cell.angle_beta   90.00
_cell.angle_gamma   90.00
#
_symmetry.space_group_name_H-M   'P 1'
#
loop_
_entity.id
_entity.type
_entity.pdbx_description
1 polymer ?
#
loop_
_entity_poly.entity_id
_entity_poly.type
_entity_poly.pdbx_seq_one_letter_code
_entity_poly.pdbx_strand_id
1 'polypeptide(L)'
;MATATESVPDIMTSGTPDPHRASTAPTEESASGVGLSDHRQTFHHHPPPPENEDEDEEMEDQYHHEDHQPEDIPEPPPHEDENAHEPPPPAPVPDNLTPAAEYLMGIMAEFRKLEGKLESLLTEHTKVRDENEDLRTRPPPQDPALLSELETLQTKYNKVKKLYFQKETQIEELTKENEALRGDVDELEAIKGENQELNRDLDIMVQERDAMKGELEDVTRERDSLVRQRDAMEREREAINRERDAVVRDRDQMEKEKEEAVQHREDAIIERDDARQDRENLQNRIKDLEDEVAKLQAQANTPANGVRDKRVSASAHNSTGSDYPQEILKLKYDKVKRLYYEQQKTISHLEERLRIADARGAESIAPHHHQKRHSNGASKKARHEQVEEEEEDYTKEFF
;
A
#
# COMPACT_ATOMS: atom_id res chain seq x y z
N MET A 1 -44.23 -8.28 -49.17
CA MET A 1 -43.37 -7.08 -49.17
C MET A 1 -43.47 -6.42 -47.80
N ALA A 2 -42.46 -6.62 -46.96
CA ALA A 2 -42.06 -5.74 -45.86
C ALA A 2 -40.78 -6.36 -45.30
N THR A 3 -39.65 -5.70 -45.56
CA THR A 3 -38.30 -6.07 -45.13
C THR A 3 -38.03 -5.41 -43.78
N ALA A 4 -37.68 -6.20 -42.77
CA ALA A 4 -37.05 -5.71 -41.54
C ALA A 4 -35.78 -6.54 -41.32
N THR A 5 -34.64 -5.86 -41.40
CA THR A 5 -33.29 -6.40 -41.28
C THR A 5 -32.91 -6.53 -39.81
N GLU A 6 -32.62 -7.77 -39.41
CA GLU A 6 -32.14 -8.16 -38.08
C GLU A 6 -30.60 -8.01 -38.04
N SER A 7 -30.09 -7.21 -37.08
CA SER A 7 -28.66 -7.04 -36.84
C SER A 7 -28.20 -8.00 -35.75
N VAL A 8 -27.20 -8.82 -36.09
CA VAL A 8 -26.49 -9.76 -35.20
C VAL A 8 -25.27 -9.05 -34.61
N PRO A 9 -25.00 -9.14 -33.29
CA PRO A 9 -23.73 -8.69 -32.74
C PRO A 9 -22.65 -9.79 -32.78
N ASP A 10 -21.44 -9.38 -33.15
CA ASP A 10 -20.22 -10.19 -33.25
C ASP A 10 -19.77 -10.77 -31.90
N ILE A 11 -19.38 -12.04 -31.95
CA ILE A 11 -18.76 -12.79 -30.86
C ILE A 11 -17.26 -12.49 -30.89
N MET A 12 -16.76 -11.72 -29.91
CA MET A 12 -15.32 -11.62 -29.67
C MET A 12 -14.81 -12.86 -28.96
N THR A 13 -13.84 -13.51 -29.60
CA THR A 13 -13.15 -14.70 -29.11
C THR A 13 -12.11 -14.32 -28.06
N SER A 14 -12.12 -15.08 -26.97
CA SER A 14 -11.19 -15.02 -25.85
C SER A 14 -9.78 -15.44 -26.26
N GLY A 15 -8.79 -14.55 -26.07
CA GLY A 15 -7.37 -14.88 -26.10
C GLY A 15 -6.85 -15.16 -24.70
N THR A 16 -6.37 -16.38 -24.47
CA THR A 16 -5.61 -16.83 -23.29
C THR A 16 -4.24 -16.12 -23.19
N PRO A 17 -3.77 -15.70 -21.99
CA PRO A 17 -2.43 -15.15 -21.83
C PRO A 17 -1.37 -16.23 -21.60
N ASP A 18 -0.27 -16.11 -22.33
CA ASP A 18 0.92 -16.98 -22.34
C ASP A 18 1.87 -16.68 -21.15
N PRO A 19 2.29 -17.67 -20.34
CA PRO A 19 3.02 -17.45 -19.09
C PRO A 19 4.54 -17.59 -19.24
N HIS A 20 5.20 -16.86 -20.14
CA HIS A 20 6.67 -16.78 -20.14
C HIS A 20 7.20 -15.44 -20.66
N ARG A 21 7.35 -14.45 -19.77
CA ARG A 21 8.32 -13.38 -20.00
C ARG A 21 8.97 -12.94 -18.69
N ALA A 22 10.13 -13.53 -18.43
CA ALA A 22 11.03 -13.17 -17.35
C ALA A 22 11.70 -11.80 -17.63
N SER A 23 11.62 -10.93 -16.63
CA SER A 23 12.76 -10.28 -15.95
C SER A 23 13.95 -9.81 -16.80
N THR A 24 14.09 -8.48 -16.95
CA THR A 24 15.40 -7.77 -16.88
C THR A 24 15.18 -6.33 -16.43
N ALA A 25 15.77 -5.96 -15.30
CA ALA A 25 15.89 -4.59 -14.76
C ALA A 25 16.86 -3.72 -15.58
N PRO A 26 16.86 -2.38 -15.42
CA PRO A 26 17.99 -1.55 -15.83
C PRO A 26 18.77 -1.00 -14.62
N THR A 27 20.09 -1.12 -14.70
CA THR A 27 21.11 -0.53 -13.83
C THR A 27 21.58 0.83 -14.33
N GLU A 28 22.18 1.58 -13.41
CA GLU A 28 22.63 2.98 -13.42
C GLU A 28 23.77 3.35 -14.41
N GLU A 29 24.04 4.66 -14.42
CA GLU A 29 25.30 5.39 -14.71
C GLU A 29 25.80 5.52 -16.16
N SER A 30 25.78 6.76 -16.67
CA SER A 30 27.01 7.57 -16.87
C SER A 30 26.73 8.94 -17.51
N ALA A 31 27.53 9.90 -17.08
CA ALA A 31 27.53 11.32 -17.37
C ALA A 31 27.92 11.71 -18.82
N SER A 32 27.65 12.99 -19.14
CA SER A 32 28.38 13.90 -20.06
C SER A 32 27.47 14.58 -21.08
N GLY A 33 27.21 15.88 -20.90
CA GLY A 33 26.51 16.70 -21.89
C GLY A 33 26.63 18.19 -21.60
N VAL A 34 27.77 18.76 -21.99
CA VAL A 34 28.07 20.19 -21.96
C VAL A 34 27.21 20.94 -22.98
N GLY A 35 26.60 22.04 -22.54
CA GLY A 35 26.36 23.24 -23.34
C GLY A 35 24.98 23.38 -23.96
N LEU A 36 24.24 24.42 -23.55
CA LEU A 36 23.73 25.44 -24.47
C LEU A 36 23.17 26.63 -23.67
N SER A 37 23.53 27.79 -24.19
CA SER A 37 23.29 29.14 -23.72
C SER A 37 21.81 29.50 -23.62
N ASP A 38 21.44 30.37 -22.68
CA ASP A 38 20.47 31.41 -23.02
C ASP A 38 20.69 32.72 -22.26
N HIS A 39 20.76 33.79 -23.04
CA HIS A 39 20.85 35.17 -22.61
C HIS A 39 19.45 35.71 -22.32
N ARG A 40 19.26 36.40 -21.18
CA ARG A 40 18.36 37.55 -21.16
C ARG A 40 18.79 38.59 -20.13
N GLN A 41 19.19 39.74 -20.67
CA GLN A 41 19.44 41.00 -19.98
C GLN A 41 18.11 41.62 -19.52
N THR A 42 18.12 42.28 -18.36
CA THR A 42 17.39 43.56 -18.14
C THR A 42 18.12 44.42 -17.11
N PHE A 43 18.44 45.64 -17.55
CA PHE A 43 19.07 46.77 -16.88
C PHE A 43 18.28 47.31 -15.69
N HIS A 44 18.96 47.89 -14.69
CA HIS A 44 18.57 49.14 -14.04
C HIS A 44 19.79 49.99 -13.62
N HIS A 45 19.70 51.27 -13.97
CA HIS A 45 20.68 52.37 -13.83
C HIS A 45 20.84 52.88 -12.40
N HIS A 46 22.04 53.38 -12.05
CA HIS A 46 22.30 54.73 -11.50
C HIS A 46 23.83 55.00 -11.27
N PRO A 47 24.31 56.26 -11.05
CA PRO A 47 25.06 57.12 -12.01
C PRO A 47 26.57 57.38 -11.64
N PRO A 48 27.36 58.09 -12.48
CA PRO A 48 28.71 58.61 -12.13
C PRO A 48 28.61 60.01 -11.47
N PRO A 49 29.58 60.57 -10.68
CA PRO A 49 30.97 60.95 -11.08
C PRO A 49 31.96 61.09 -9.86
N PRO A 50 33.07 61.89 -9.83
CA PRO A 50 33.83 62.61 -10.89
C PRO A 50 35.38 62.36 -10.91
N GLU A 51 36.00 62.91 -11.94
CA GLU A 51 37.46 63.11 -12.15
C GLU A 51 38.05 64.18 -11.21
N ASN A 52 39.35 64.00 -10.88
CA ASN A 52 40.45 64.96 -10.57
C ASN A 52 41.54 64.16 -9.80
N GLU A 53 42.68 63.83 -10.41
CA GLU A 53 43.96 64.58 -10.43
C GLU A 53 44.77 64.45 -9.12
N ASP A 54 46.10 64.44 -9.28
CA ASP A 54 47.20 64.32 -8.29
C ASP A 54 47.71 62.86 -8.09
N GLU A 55 48.72 62.40 -8.86
CA GLU A 55 50.16 62.65 -8.70
C GLU A 55 50.70 62.20 -7.33
N ASP A 56 51.36 61.04 -7.30
CA ASP A 56 52.45 60.79 -6.35
C ASP A 56 53.51 59.91 -7.03
N GLU A 57 54.68 60.51 -7.13
CA GLU A 57 55.87 60.14 -7.88
C GLU A 57 56.75 59.18 -7.05
N GLU A 58 57.11 58.01 -7.61
CA GLU A 58 58.23 57.23 -7.08
C GLU A 58 59.54 57.83 -7.59
N MET A 59 60.13 58.71 -6.77
CA MET A 59 61.45 59.33 -6.96
C MET A 59 62.58 58.37 -6.55
N GLU A 60 63.24 57.73 -7.52
CA GLU A 60 64.60 57.16 -7.36
C GLU A 60 65.62 58.10 -8.03
N ASP A 61 66.08 59.12 -7.31
CA ASP A 61 67.17 60.00 -7.75
C ASP A 61 68.54 59.41 -7.36
N GLN A 62 69.24 58.93 -8.39
CA GLN A 62 70.61 58.47 -8.37
C GLN A 62 71.53 59.68 -8.60
N TYR A 63 72.07 60.28 -7.53
CA TYR A 63 73.01 61.40 -7.64
C TYR A 63 74.35 60.95 -8.26
N HIS A 64 74.62 61.42 -9.48
CA HIS A 64 75.97 61.68 -9.99
C HIS A 64 76.31 63.15 -9.72
N HIS A 65 77.45 63.41 -9.08
CA HIS A 65 78.14 64.68 -9.22
C HIS A 65 79.56 64.46 -9.73
N GLU A 66 79.76 64.97 -10.94
CA GLU A 66 81.03 65.20 -11.61
C GLU A 66 81.77 66.34 -10.89
N ASP A 67 83.04 66.11 -10.52
CA ASP A 67 83.95 67.20 -10.15
C ASP A 67 84.84 67.56 -11.34
N HIS A 68 84.68 68.80 -11.81
CA HIS A 68 85.56 69.46 -12.76
C HIS A 68 86.85 69.97 -12.08
N GLN A 69 87.97 69.79 -12.77
CA GLN A 69 89.20 70.57 -12.57
C GLN A 69 89.02 72.03 -13.05
N PRO A 70 89.86 72.98 -12.60
CA PRO A 70 90.86 73.50 -13.56
C PRO A 70 92.25 73.90 -12.98
N GLU A 71 93.27 73.61 -13.80
CA GLU A 71 94.49 74.34 -14.23
C GLU A 71 95.35 75.28 -13.33
N ASP A 72 96.66 74.98 -13.36
CA ASP A 72 97.88 75.81 -13.60
C ASP A 72 98.58 76.74 -12.56
N ILE A 73 99.73 76.23 -12.02
CA ILE A 73 101.16 76.71 -12.04
C ILE A 73 101.53 78.14 -11.47
N PRO A 74 102.72 78.47 -10.85
CA PRO A 74 104.01 77.74 -10.59
C PRO A 74 104.65 77.80 -9.16
N GLU A 75 105.72 76.98 -9.01
CA GLU A 75 106.79 76.81 -7.98
C GLU A 75 107.51 78.05 -7.39
N PRO A 76 108.28 77.90 -6.27
CA PRO A 76 109.76 77.70 -6.35
C PRO A 76 110.35 76.64 -5.36
N PRO A 77 111.64 76.24 -5.50
CA PRO A 77 112.13 74.87 -5.25
C PRO A 77 112.90 74.68 -3.92
N PRO A 78 113.27 73.43 -3.53
CA PRO A 78 114.23 73.18 -2.46
C PRO A 78 115.66 73.10 -3.02
N HIS A 79 116.59 73.83 -2.39
CA HIS A 79 118.02 73.78 -2.69
C HIS A 79 118.70 72.68 -1.89
N GLU A 80 119.34 71.76 -2.60
CA GLU A 80 120.35 70.85 -2.08
C GLU A 80 121.74 71.52 -2.06
N ASP A 81 122.57 70.93 -1.23
CA ASP A 81 123.84 71.33 -0.65
C ASP A 81 125.05 71.30 -1.63
N GLU A 82 126.18 71.82 -1.15
CA GLU A 82 127.56 71.62 -1.63
C GLU A 82 128.03 72.35 -2.92
N ASN A 83 128.91 73.35 -2.81
CA ASN A 83 130.37 73.13 -2.83
C ASN A 83 131.19 74.45 -2.80
N ALA A 84 132.35 74.32 -2.15
CA ALA A 84 133.48 75.21 -1.99
C ALA A 84 133.81 76.22 -3.13
N HIS A 85 134.06 77.47 -2.76
CA HIS A 85 135.29 78.18 -3.16
C HIS A 85 135.63 79.36 -2.25
N GLU A 86 136.94 79.55 -2.07
CA GLU A 86 137.65 80.37 -1.09
C GLU A 86 137.41 81.89 -1.19
N PRO A 87 137.66 82.65 -0.10
CA PRO A 87 137.59 84.10 -0.07
C PRO A 87 138.94 84.76 -0.42
N PRO A 88 138.94 86.02 -0.89
CA PRO A 88 140.10 86.91 -0.73
C PRO A 88 139.76 88.17 0.11
N PRO A 89 140.78 88.89 0.60
CA PRO A 89 140.91 89.26 2.02
C PRO A 89 140.45 90.69 2.34
N PRO A 90 140.13 91.00 3.60
CA PRO A 90 140.28 92.35 4.13
C PRO A 90 141.55 92.44 4.98
N ALA A 91 142.47 93.28 4.56
CA ALA A 91 143.49 93.88 5.43
C ALA A 91 143.21 95.40 5.47
N PRO A 92 143.70 96.15 6.47
CA PRO A 92 143.70 95.93 7.91
C PRO A 92 142.87 97.01 8.65
N VAL A 93 142.51 96.70 9.91
CA VAL A 93 142.07 97.57 11.03
C VAL A 93 142.81 98.94 11.07
N PRO A 94 142.27 100.05 11.66
CA PRO A 94 141.94 100.06 13.09
C PRO A 94 140.92 101.10 13.65
N ASP A 95 140.62 100.90 14.94
CA ASP A 95 140.29 101.89 16.00
C ASP A 95 138.97 102.69 15.98
N ASN A 96 137.93 102.09 16.57
CA ASN A 96 137.20 102.58 17.77
C ASN A 96 135.78 101.99 17.80
N LEU A 97 135.50 101.04 18.70
CA LEU A 97 134.14 100.55 18.94
C LEU A 97 133.28 101.69 19.49
N THR A 98 132.30 102.10 18.70
CA THR A 98 131.29 103.10 19.05
C THR A 98 130.02 102.42 19.58
N PRO A 99 129.21 103.10 20.40
CA PRO A 99 127.97 102.57 21.03
C PRO A 99 126.93 101.92 20.09
N ALA A 100 127.07 102.06 18.77
CA ALA A 100 126.16 101.49 17.76
C ALA A 100 126.19 99.95 17.70
N ALA A 101 127.33 99.32 18.00
CA ALA A 101 127.46 97.85 17.95
C ALA A 101 126.70 97.15 19.11
N GLU A 102 126.63 97.76 20.29
CA GLU A 102 125.84 97.25 21.42
C GLU A 102 124.33 97.35 21.16
N TYR A 103 123.89 98.43 20.52
CA TYR A 103 122.49 98.61 20.11
C TYR A 103 122.04 97.55 19.10
N LEU A 104 122.92 97.20 18.15
CA LEU A 104 122.65 96.17 17.13
C LEU A 104 122.58 94.76 17.73
N MET A 105 123.44 94.44 18.71
CA MET A 105 123.32 93.18 19.47
C MET A 105 122.01 93.11 20.28
N GLY A 106 121.58 94.22 20.87
CA GLY A 106 120.29 94.31 21.57
C GLY A 106 119.11 94.03 20.63
N ILE A 107 119.13 94.62 19.43
CA ILE A 107 118.12 94.35 18.40
C ILE A 107 118.13 92.87 17.98
N MET A 108 119.30 92.28 17.73
CA MET A 108 119.39 90.86 17.34
C MET A 108 118.92 89.91 18.46
N ALA A 109 119.13 90.26 19.73
CA ALA A 109 118.61 89.50 20.85
C ALA A 109 117.08 89.55 20.94
N GLU A 110 116.47 90.70 20.66
CA GLU A 110 115.01 90.83 20.57
C GLU A 110 114.45 90.10 19.35
N PHE A 111 115.14 90.09 18.20
CA PHE A 111 114.77 89.28 17.04
C PHE A 111 114.77 87.79 17.36
N ARG A 112 115.80 87.25 18.04
CA ARG A 112 115.81 85.85 18.47
C ARG A 112 114.65 85.52 19.43
N LYS A 113 114.28 86.44 20.31
CA LYS A 113 113.10 86.25 21.18
C LYS A 113 111.80 86.23 20.37
N LEU A 114 111.69 87.06 19.33
CA LEU A 114 110.53 87.09 18.44
C LEU A 114 110.47 85.83 17.56
N GLU A 115 111.60 85.34 17.07
CA GLU A 115 111.69 84.07 16.34
C GLU A 115 111.22 82.90 17.23
N GLY A 116 111.70 82.83 18.48
CA GLY A 116 111.23 81.81 19.43
C GLY A 116 109.73 81.92 19.77
N LYS A 117 109.19 83.15 19.83
CA LYS A 117 107.74 83.37 19.98
C LYS A 117 106.95 82.94 18.74
N LEU A 118 107.48 83.22 17.55
CA LEU A 118 106.86 82.82 16.29
C LEU A 118 106.82 81.31 16.15
N GLU A 119 107.91 80.62 16.49
CA GLU A 119 108.00 79.17 16.50
C GLU A 119 107.04 78.52 17.53
N SER A 120 106.91 79.14 18.72
CA SER A 120 105.91 78.75 19.72
C SER A 120 104.47 78.97 19.23
N LEU A 121 104.20 80.04 18.48
CA LEU A 121 102.86 80.31 17.94
C LEU A 121 102.51 79.34 16.81
N LEU A 122 103.47 78.98 15.96
CA LEU A 122 103.30 78.00 14.89
C LEU A 122 103.01 76.60 15.44
N THR A 123 103.69 76.20 16.51
CA THR A 123 103.43 74.93 17.20
C THR A 123 102.07 74.92 17.90
N GLU A 124 101.67 76.03 18.50
CA GLU A 124 100.32 76.16 19.08
C GLU A 124 99.24 76.14 17.99
N HIS A 125 99.45 76.87 16.89
CA HIS A 125 98.51 76.91 15.77
C HIS A 125 98.34 75.54 15.11
N THR A 126 99.42 74.79 14.92
CA THR A 126 99.34 73.41 14.39
C THR A 126 98.60 72.50 15.35
N LYS A 127 98.86 72.60 16.66
CA LYS A 127 98.13 71.83 17.68
C LYS A 127 96.63 72.14 17.67
N VAL A 128 96.25 73.42 17.65
CA VAL A 128 94.84 73.84 17.58
C VAL A 128 94.19 73.39 16.28
N ARG A 129 94.92 73.46 15.16
CA ARG A 129 94.43 72.97 13.87
C ARG A 129 94.15 71.47 13.93
N ASP A 130 95.06 70.69 14.51
CA ASP A 130 94.92 69.24 14.62
C ASP A 130 93.81 68.86 15.64
N GLU A 131 93.67 69.60 16.75
CA GLU A 131 92.56 69.46 17.71
C GLU A 131 91.20 69.79 17.07
N ASN A 132 91.15 70.81 16.21
CA ASN A 132 89.92 71.20 15.50
C ASN A 132 89.54 70.17 14.44
N GLU A 133 90.53 69.57 13.77
CA GLU A 133 90.33 68.47 12.83
C GLU A 133 89.86 67.18 13.53
N ASP A 134 90.39 66.87 14.71
CA ASP A 134 89.92 65.76 15.56
C ASP A 134 88.46 65.96 15.99
N LEU A 135 88.09 67.18 16.41
CA LEU A 135 86.70 67.50 16.77
C LEU A 135 85.74 67.45 15.58
N ARG A 136 86.19 67.82 14.37
CA ARG A 136 85.39 67.74 13.14
C ARG A 136 85.17 66.30 12.68
N THR A 137 86.16 65.44 12.87
CA THR A 137 86.12 64.04 12.43
C THR A 137 85.56 63.08 13.48
N ARG A 138 85.41 63.54 14.73
CA ARG A 138 84.86 62.75 15.83
C ARG A 138 83.36 62.51 15.64
N PRO A 139 82.91 61.23 15.56
CA PRO A 139 81.49 60.93 15.52
C PRO A 139 80.78 61.39 16.81
N PRO A 140 79.49 61.76 16.75
CA PRO A 140 78.75 62.21 17.91
C PRO A 140 78.76 61.13 19.01
N PRO A 141 78.87 61.51 20.30
CA PRO A 141 78.90 60.56 21.40
C PRO A 141 77.57 59.79 21.44
N GLN A 142 77.64 58.47 21.33
CA GLN A 142 76.47 57.61 21.51
C GLN A 142 76.07 57.60 22.99
N ASP A 143 74.85 58.03 23.30
CA ASP A 143 74.31 57.97 24.66
C ASP A 143 73.99 56.51 25.05
N PRO A 144 74.65 55.93 26.05
CA PRO A 144 74.41 54.55 26.48
C PRO A 144 72.98 54.30 26.97
N ALA A 145 72.27 55.34 27.45
CA ALA A 145 70.87 55.21 27.88
C ALA A 145 69.93 54.95 26.68
N LEU A 146 70.14 55.67 25.57
CA LEU A 146 69.37 55.50 24.34
C LEU A 146 69.62 54.13 23.69
N LEU A 147 70.86 53.63 23.75
CA LEU A 147 71.20 52.29 23.26
C LEU A 147 70.47 51.18 24.06
N SER A 148 70.42 51.32 25.39
CA SER A 148 69.69 50.39 26.25
C SER A 148 68.18 50.44 25.96
N GLU A 149 67.62 51.64 25.80
CA GLU A 149 66.19 51.80 25.47
C GLU A 149 65.86 51.17 24.12
N LEU A 150 66.70 51.36 23.10
CA LEU A 150 66.57 50.73 21.78
C LEU A 150 66.59 49.20 21.88
N GLU A 151 67.50 48.63 22.66
CA GLU A 151 67.57 47.18 22.89
C GLU A 151 66.32 46.64 23.58
N THR A 152 65.79 47.36 24.58
CA THR A 152 64.53 46.98 25.23
C THR A 152 63.34 47.07 24.28
N LEU A 153 63.29 48.11 23.44
CA LEU A 153 62.22 48.31 22.47
C LEU A 153 62.28 47.25 21.38
N GLN A 154 63.47 46.89 20.91
CA GLN A 154 63.69 45.81 19.95
C GLN A 154 63.24 44.46 20.52
N THR A 155 63.51 44.21 21.81
CA THR A 155 63.02 43.01 22.50
C THR A 155 61.49 42.98 22.60
N LYS A 156 60.86 44.11 22.98
CA LYS A 156 59.39 44.24 23.03
C LYS A 156 58.77 44.07 21.64
N TYR A 157 59.34 44.70 20.61
CA TYR A 157 58.92 44.58 19.22
C TYR A 157 58.97 43.12 18.75
N ASN A 158 60.07 42.41 19.01
CA ASN A 158 60.19 40.99 18.66
C ASN A 158 59.14 40.12 19.38
N LYS A 159 58.82 40.43 20.64
CA LYS A 159 57.77 39.74 21.39
C LYS A 159 56.38 40.00 20.80
N VAL A 160 56.07 41.25 20.46
CA VAL A 160 54.81 41.62 19.80
C VAL A 160 54.70 40.96 18.42
N LYS A 161 55.76 40.98 17.62
CA LYS A 161 55.82 40.32 16.32
C LYS A 161 55.52 38.82 16.42
N LYS A 162 56.07 38.13 17.44
CA LYS A 162 55.79 36.71 17.67
C LYS A 162 54.32 36.47 18.08
N LEU A 163 53.77 37.33 18.95
CA LEU A 163 52.36 37.24 19.35
C LEU A 163 51.41 37.52 18.19
N TYR A 164 51.75 38.49 17.33
CA TYR A 164 51.00 38.80 16.13
C TYR A 164 50.95 37.58 15.19
N PHE A 165 52.11 36.98 14.89
CA PHE A 165 52.17 35.78 14.06
C PHE A 165 51.37 34.62 14.66
N GLN A 166 51.45 34.41 15.97
CA GLN A 166 50.67 33.38 16.65
C GLN A 166 49.15 33.64 16.54
N LYS A 167 48.73 34.90 16.63
CA LYS A 167 47.31 35.28 16.49
C LYS A 167 46.82 35.16 15.06
N GLU A 168 47.65 35.49 14.07
CA GLU A 168 47.37 35.27 12.66
C GLU A 168 47.08 33.79 12.39
N THR A 169 47.96 32.89 12.85
CA THR A 169 47.74 31.43 12.72
C THR A 169 46.45 30.97 13.42
N GLN A 170 46.18 31.48 14.62
CA GLN A 170 44.95 31.13 15.34
C GLN A 170 43.69 31.59 14.59
N ILE A 171 43.73 32.76 13.94
CA ILE A 171 42.63 33.27 13.12
C ILE A 171 42.44 32.40 11.87
N GLU A 172 43.51 31.97 11.21
CA GLU A 172 43.41 31.07 10.06
C GLU A 172 42.78 29.72 10.43
N GLU A 173 43.16 29.15 11.58
CA GLU A 173 42.57 27.90 12.10
C GLU A 173 41.09 28.07 12.41
N LEU A 174 40.71 29.12 13.15
CA LEU A 174 39.31 29.41 13.46
C LEU A 174 38.48 29.71 12.21
N THR A 175 39.08 30.33 11.18
CA THR A 175 38.40 30.57 9.90
C THR A 175 38.06 29.25 9.22
N LYS A 176 39.02 28.32 9.15
CA LYS A 176 38.81 26.98 8.58
C LYS A 176 37.77 26.18 9.36
N GLU A 177 37.80 26.27 10.69
CA GLU A 177 36.81 25.60 11.54
C GLU A 177 35.40 26.15 11.32
N ASN A 178 35.25 27.48 11.21
CA ASN A 178 33.96 28.10 10.90
C ASN A 178 33.43 27.73 9.50
N GLU A 179 34.32 27.60 8.51
CA GLU A 179 33.94 27.13 7.17
C GLU A 179 33.45 25.67 7.21
N ALA A 180 34.15 24.80 7.95
CA ALA A 180 33.72 23.42 8.14
C ALA A 180 32.36 23.32 8.85
N LEU A 181 32.17 24.08 9.93
CA LEU A 181 30.90 24.12 10.67
C LEU A 181 29.74 24.65 9.82
N ARG A 182 29.99 25.58 8.88
CA ARG A 182 28.97 26.01 7.92
C ARG A 182 28.57 24.86 6.98
N GLY A 183 29.54 24.08 6.51
CA GLY A 183 29.25 22.87 5.73
C GLY A 183 28.40 21.86 6.48
N ASP A 184 28.72 21.60 7.75
CA ASP A 184 27.94 20.69 8.61
C ASP A 184 26.49 21.19 8.81
N VAL A 185 26.29 22.50 8.92
CA VAL A 185 24.95 23.11 9.02
C VAL A 185 24.16 22.91 7.72
N ASP A 186 24.78 23.12 6.57
CA ASP A 186 24.12 22.90 5.27
C ASP A 186 23.74 21.42 5.08
N GLU A 187 24.59 20.49 5.51
CA GLU A 187 24.29 19.04 5.49
C GLU A 187 23.13 18.68 6.44
N LEU A 188 23.10 19.24 7.65
CA LEU A 188 22.01 19.05 8.59
C LEU A 188 20.67 19.58 8.04
N GLU A 189 20.68 20.70 7.32
CA GLU A 189 19.48 21.22 6.66
C GLU A 189 19.01 20.30 5.53
N ALA A 190 19.93 19.74 4.74
CA ALA A 190 19.61 18.76 3.70
C ALA A 190 18.97 17.48 4.30
N ILE A 191 19.58 16.91 5.34
CA ILE A 191 19.07 15.73 6.05
C ILE A 191 17.69 16.00 6.67
N LYS A 192 17.47 17.22 7.18
CA LYS A 192 16.16 17.63 7.70
C LYS A 192 15.11 17.69 6.59
N GLY A 193 15.48 18.16 5.39
CA GLY A 193 14.60 18.14 4.22
C GLY A 193 14.20 16.72 3.83
N GLU A 194 15.18 15.84 3.70
CA GLU A 194 14.96 14.42 3.35
C GLU A 194 14.09 13.70 4.39
N ASN A 195 14.32 13.94 5.69
CA ASN A 195 13.46 13.40 6.74
C ASN A 195 12.01 13.90 6.65
N GLN A 196 11.78 15.14 6.22
CA GLN A 196 10.42 15.63 6.01
C GLN A 196 9.75 14.96 4.81
N GLU A 197 10.49 14.68 3.75
CA GLU A 197 9.99 13.93 2.59
C GLU A 197 9.66 12.49 2.97
N LEU A 198 10.56 11.79 3.66
CA LEU A 198 10.33 10.43 4.17
C LEU A 198 9.10 10.36 5.09
N ASN A 199 8.87 11.37 5.93
CA ASN A 199 7.66 11.42 6.76
C ASN A 199 6.39 11.61 5.93
N ARG A 200 6.42 12.40 4.85
CA ARG A 200 5.28 12.53 3.93
C ARG A 200 5.00 11.22 3.22
N ASP A 201 6.04 10.52 2.76
CA ASP A 201 5.90 9.22 2.12
C ASP A 201 5.34 8.18 3.10
N LEU A 202 5.77 8.22 4.36
CA LEU A 202 5.20 7.37 5.42
C LEU A 202 3.72 7.64 5.65
N ASP A 203 3.31 8.91 5.71
CA ASP A 203 1.90 9.28 5.85
C ASP A 203 1.07 8.79 4.66
N ILE A 204 1.59 8.91 3.44
CA ILE A 204 0.94 8.38 2.22
C ILE A 204 0.80 6.85 2.31
N MET A 205 1.87 6.14 2.64
CA MET A 205 1.83 4.67 2.77
C MET A 205 0.84 4.21 3.85
N VAL A 206 0.71 4.96 4.95
CA VAL A 206 -0.29 4.68 6.00
C VAL A 206 -1.70 4.86 5.47
N GLN A 207 -1.97 5.91 4.70
CA GLN A 207 -3.28 6.14 4.08
C GLN A 207 -3.63 5.05 3.07
N GLU A 208 -2.69 4.65 2.22
CA GLU A 208 -2.87 3.57 1.25
C GLU A 208 -3.15 2.23 1.94
N ARG A 209 -2.42 1.91 3.02
CA ARG A 209 -2.66 0.72 3.83
C ARG A 209 -4.07 0.71 4.41
N ASP A 210 -4.52 1.84 4.96
CA ASP A 210 -5.84 1.93 5.58
C ASP A 210 -6.97 1.86 4.54
N ALA A 211 -6.76 2.43 3.34
CA ALA A 211 -7.67 2.26 2.21
C ALA A 211 -7.78 0.80 1.77
N MET A 212 -6.64 0.12 1.57
CA MET A 212 -6.62 -1.32 1.22
C MET A 212 -7.30 -2.19 2.29
N LYS A 213 -7.15 -1.84 3.56
CA LYS A 213 -7.86 -2.53 4.66
C LYS A 213 -9.37 -2.37 4.52
N GLY A 214 -9.85 -1.17 4.20
CA GLY A 214 -11.26 -0.91 3.92
C GLY A 214 -11.79 -1.76 2.75
N GLU A 215 -11.06 -1.79 1.63
CA GLU A 215 -11.42 -2.61 0.47
C GLU A 215 -11.49 -4.10 0.80
N LEU A 216 -10.54 -4.61 1.60
CA LEU A 216 -10.54 -6.01 2.03
C LEU A 216 -11.77 -6.35 2.88
N GLU A 217 -12.18 -5.45 3.77
CA GLU A 217 -13.39 -5.62 4.56
C GLU A 217 -14.64 -5.65 3.68
N ASP A 218 -14.73 -4.78 2.66
CA ASP A 218 -15.85 -4.76 1.72
C ASP A 218 -15.93 -6.02 0.88
N VAL A 219 -14.81 -6.49 0.33
CA VAL A 219 -14.73 -7.78 -0.39
C VAL A 219 -15.13 -8.94 0.53
N THR A 220 -14.75 -8.90 1.81
CA THR A 220 -15.15 -9.92 2.78
C THR A 220 -16.66 -9.93 3.00
N ARG A 221 -17.28 -8.75 3.15
CA ARG A 221 -18.74 -8.59 3.28
C ARG A 221 -19.48 -9.08 2.04
N GLU A 222 -18.98 -8.77 0.85
CA GLU A 222 -19.54 -9.24 -0.42
C GLU A 222 -19.47 -10.77 -0.53
N ARG A 223 -18.31 -11.36 -0.22
CA ARG A 223 -18.12 -12.81 -0.21
C ARG A 223 -19.10 -13.49 0.76
N ASP A 224 -19.27 -12.98 1.97
CA ASP A 224 -20.24 -13.51 2.93
C ASP A 224 -21.69 -13.41 2.43
N SER A 225 -22.03 -12.32 1.75
CA SER A 225 -23.34 -12.14 1.10
C SER A 225 -23.59 -13.20 0.01
N LEU A 226 -22.60 -13.40 -0.88
CA LEU A 226 -22.68 -14.41 -1.93
C LEU A 226 -22.78 -15.83 -1.38
N VAL A 227 -22.07 -16.14 -0.29
CA VAL A 227 -22.20 -17.43 0.40
C VAL A 227 -23.63 -17.64 0.91
N ARG A 228 -24.26 -16.64 1.53
CA ARG A 228 -25.65 -16.74 1.99
C ARG A 228 -26.63 -16.93 0.82
N GLN A 229 -26.42 -16.24 -0.30
CA GLN A 229 -27.24 -16.40 -1.50
C GLN A 229 -27.11 -17.81 -2.09
N ARG A 230 -25.89 -18.33 -2.19
CA ARG A 230 -25.64 -19.72 -2.61
C ARG A 230 -26.38 -20.71 -1.72
N ASP A 231 -26.27 -20.57 -0.40
CA ASP A 231 -26.94 -21.47 0.55
C ASP A 231 -28.48 -21.39 0.43
N ALA A 232 -29.02 -20.20 0.14
CA ALA A 232 -30.45 -20.04 -0.11
C ALA A 232 -30.88 -20.79 -1.39
N MET A 233 -30.14 -20.62 -2.49
CA MET A 233 -30.40 -21.33 -3.74
C MET A 233 -30.27 -22.85 -3.59
N GLU A 234 -29.34 -23.35 -2.77
CA GLU A 234 -29.21 -24.78 -2.49
C GLU A 234 -30.46 -25.32 -1.79
N ARG A 235 -30.98 -24.61 -0.78
CA ARG A 235 -32.23 -24.98 -0.10
C ARG A 235 -33.44 -24.96 -1.03
N GLU A 236 -33.53 -23.95 -1.90
CA GLU A 236 -34.59 -23.88 -2.93
C GLU A 236 -34.51 -25.07 -3.89
N ARG A 237 -33.30 -25.41 -4.37
CA ARG A 237 -33.08 -26.57 -5.24
C ARG A 237 -33.49 -27.87 -4.55
N GLU A 238 -33.17 -28.04 -3.27
CA GLU A 238 -33.62 -29.19 -2.50
C GLU A 238 -35.14 -29.25 -2.38
N ALA A 239 -35.80 -28.12 -2.11
CA ALA A 239 -37.26 -28.05 -2.04
C ALA A 239 -37.90 -28.46 -3.36
N ILE A 240 -37.42 -27.91 -4.48
CA ILE A 240 -37.88 -28.27 -5.83
C ILE A 240 -37.69 -29.76 -6.11
N ASN A 241 -36.57 -30.36 -5.69
CA ASN A 241 -36.36 -31.80 -5.85
C ASN A 241 -37.39 -32.62 -5.05
N ARG A 242 -37.70 -32.22 -3.81
CA ARG A 242 -38.73 -32.90 -3.00
C ARG A 242 -40.11 -32.79 -3.64
N GLU A 243 -40.47 -31.63 -4.18
CA GLU A 243 -41.72 -31.41 -4.90
C GLU A 243 -41.79 -32.27 -6.16
N ARG A 244 -40.71 -32.30 -6.95
CA ARG A 244 -40.62 -33.16 -8.13
C ARG A 244 -40.81 -34.63 -7.78
N ASP A 245 -40.17 -35.11 -6.71
CA ASP A 245 -40.33 -36.49 -6.25
C ASP A 245 -41.76 -36.77 -5.77
N ALA A 246 -42.45 -35.79 -5.18
CA ALA A 246 -43.87 -35.91 -4.83
C ALA A 246 -44.76 -36.03 -6.07
N VAL A 247 -44.56 -35.16 -7.06
CA VAL A 247 -45.30 -35.22 -8.34
C VAL A 247 -45.08 -36.56 -9.05
N VAL A 248 -43.86 -37.11 -9.01
CA VAL A 248 -43.57 -38.45 -9.56
C VAL A 248 -44.37 -39.53 -8.84
N ARG A 249 -44.41 -39.51 -7.51
CA ARG A 249 -45.22 -40.48 -6.72
C ARG A 249 -46.71 -40.36 -7.03
N ASP A 250 -47.23 -39.14 -7.12
CA ASP A 250 -48.64 -38.90 -7.45
C ASP A 250 -48.98 -39.41 -8.85
N ARG A 251 -48.10 -39.16 -9.84
CA ARG A 251 -48.25 -39.71 -11.18
C ARG A 251 -48.29 -41.23 -11.18
N ASP A 252 -47.36 -41.88 -10.49
CA ASP A 252 -47.28 -43.34 -10.43
C ASP A 252 -48.52 -43.94 -9.73
N GLN A 253 -49.08 -43.24 -8.74
CA GLN A 253 -50.33 -43.63 -8.10
C GLN A 253 -51.53 -43.49 -9.05
N MET A 254 -51.63 -42.38 -9.77
CA MET A 254 -52.69 -42.18 -10.77
C MET A 254 -52.61 -43.19 -11.92
N GLU A 255 -51.41 -43.64 -12.28
CA GLU A 255 -51.23 -44.69 -13.29
C GLU A 255 -51.78 -46.04 -12.81
N LYS A 256 -51.54 -46.42 -11.54
CA LYS A 256 -52.14 -47.61 -10.94
C LYS A 256 -53.67 -47.52 -10.87
N GLU A 257 -54.20 -46.39 -10.41
CA GLU A 257 -55.66 -46.18 -10.35
C GLU A 257 -56.31 -46.28 -11.73
N LYS A 258 -55.62 -45.79 -12.77
CA LYS A 258 -56.06 -45.95 -14.16
C LYS A 258 -56.04 -47.42 -14.58
N GLU A 259 -54.99 -48.18 -14.28
CA GLU A 259 -54.91 -49.62 -14.58
C GLU A 259 -56.02 -50.40 -13.89
N GLU A 260 -56.28 -50.14 -12.60
CA GLU A 260 -57.38 -50.74 -11.84
C GLU A 260 -58.75 -50.39 -12.44
N ALA A 261 -58.97 -49.14 -12.83
CA ALA A 261 -60.20 -48.72 -13.48
C ALA A 261 -60.41 -49.39 -14.85
N VAL A 262 -59.33 -49.62 -15.61
CA VAL A 262 -59.38 -50.38 -16.86
C VAL A 262 -59.76 -51.83 -16.60
N GLN A 263 -59.14 -52.48 -15.61
CA GLN A 263 -59.49 -53.86 -15.23
C GLN A 263 -60.96 -53.99 -14.81
N HIS A 264 -61.43 -53.10 -13.94
CA HIS A 264 -62.84 -53.07 -13.53
C HIS A 264 -63.80 -52.89 -14.69
N ARG A 265 -63.43 -52.06 -15.68
CA ARG A 265 -64.24 -51.88 -16.89
C ARG A 265 -64.28 -53.15 -17.74
N GLU A 266 -63.16 -53.86 -17.87
CA GLU A 266 -63.09 -55.12 -18.60
C GLU A 266 -63.95 -56.20 -17.93
N ASP A 267 -63.86 -56.34 -16.61
CA ASP A 267 -64.69 -57.26 -15.83
C ASP A 267 -66.19 -56.96 -16.00
N ALA A 268 -66.57 -55.67 -15.93
CA ALA A 268 -67.95 -55.24 -16.14
C ALA A 268 -68.46 -55.50 -17.58
N ILE A 269 -67.57 -55.45 -18.59
CA ILE A 269 -67.92 -55.81 -19.96
C ILE A 269 -68.22 -57.31 -20.06
N ILE A 270 -67.39 -58.15 -19.42
CA ILE A 270 -67.61 -59.60 -19.38
C ILE A 270 -68.96 -59.91 -18.71
N GLU A 271 -69.21 -59.36 -17.52
CA GLU A 271 -70.48 -59.58 -16.80
C GLU A 271 -71.69 -59.13 -17.62
N ARG A 272 -71.59 -57.99 -18.32
CA ARG A 272 -72.64 -57.50 -19.22
C ARG A 272 -72.89 -58.48 -20.37
N ASP A 273 -71.84 -59.02 -20.97
CA ASP A 273 -71.94 -59.93 -22.11
C ASP A 273 -72.51 -61.30 -21.68
N ASP A 274 -72.12 -61.81 -20.51
CA ASP A 274 -72.72 -63.00 -19.89
C ASP A 274 -74.21 -62.79 -19.59
N ALA A 275 -74.58 -61.67 -18.97
CA ALA A 275 -75.98 -61.32 -18.70
C ALA A 275 -76.80 -61.19 -20.00
N ARG A 276 -76.18 -60.70 -21.08
CA ARG A 276 -76.80 -60.64 -22.41
C ARG A 276 -77.05 -62.03 -22.98
N GLN A 277 -76.08 -62.94 -22.85
CA GLN A 277 -76.19 -64.34 -23.28
C GLN A 277 -77.30 -65.07 -22.50
N ASP A 278 -77.34 -64.91 -21.19
CA ASP A 278 -78.39 -65.47 -20.34
C ASP A 278 -79.78 -64.97 -20.72
N ARG A 279 -79.90 -63.68 -21.02
CA ARG A 279 -81.16 -63.10 -21.52
C ARG A 279 -81.59 -63.73 -22.84
N GLU A 280 -80.68 -63.94 -23.77
CA GLU A 280 -80.98 -64.60 -25.06
C GLU A 280 -81.40 -66.06 -24.85
N ASN A 281 -80.70 -66.80 -23.98
CA ASN A 281 -81.06 -68.17 -23.61
C ASN A 281 -82.47 -68.25 -23.01
N LEU A 282 -82.80 -67.32 -22.10
CA LEU A 282 -84.15 -67.23 -21.50
C LEU A 282 -85.21 -66.88 -22.53
N GLN A 283 -84.93 -65.97 -23.47
CA GLN A 283 -85.85 -65.64 -24.57
C GLN A 283 -86.15 -66.85 -25.45
N ASN A 284 -85.11 -67.62 -25.81
CA ASN A 284 -85.29 -68.87 -26.55
C ASN A 284 -86.15 -69.87 -25.77
N ARG A 285 -85.90 -70.01 -24.46
CA ARG A 285 -86.70 -70.90 -23.60
C ARG A 285 -88.16 -70.46 -23.48
N ILE A 286 -88.42 -69.15 -23.37
CA ILE A 286 -89.78 -68.61 -23.36
C ILE A 286 -90.49 -68.97 -24.67
N LYS A 287 -89.83 -68.77 -25.81
CA LYS A 287 -90.38 -69.11 -27.13
C LYS A 287 -90.70 -70.61 -27.25
N ASP A 288 -89.80 -71.48 -26.80
CA ASP A 288 -90.06 -72.93 -26.79
C ASP A 288 -91.28 -73.30 -25.93
N LEU A 289 -91.42 -72.67 -24.76
CA LEU A 289 -92.57 -72.88 -23.87
C LEU A 289 -93.87 -72.33 -24.47
N GLU A 290 -93.83 -71.19 -25.16
CA GLU A 290 -94.97 -70.63 -25.89
C GLU A 290 -95.44 -71.61 -26.99
N ASP A 291 -94.51 -72.18 -27.76
CA ASP A 291 -94.80 -73.20 -28.78
C ASP A 291 -95.39 -74.49 -28.15
N GLU A 292 -94.91 -74.90 -26.98
CA GLU A 292 -95.45 -76.05 -26.24
C GLU A 292 -96.87 -75.79 -25.73
N VAL A 293 -97.12 -74.61 -25.15
CA VAL A 293 -98.46 -74.19 -24.72
C VAL A 293 -99.43 -74.15 -25.90
N ALA A 294 -99.01 -73.63 -27.06
CA ALA A 294 -99.83 -73.61 -28.26
C ALA A 294 -100.20 -75.03 -28.74
N LYS A 295 -99.26 -75.97 -28.71
CA LYS A 295 -99.51 -77.39 -29.03
C LYS A 295 -100.50 -78.04 -28.06
N LEU A 296 -100.33 -77.83 -26.76
CA LEU A 296 -101.23 -78.37 -25.72
C LEU A 296 -102.65 -77.81 -25.85
N GLN A 297 -102.79 -76.52 -26.16
CA GLN A 297 -104.09 -75.89 -26.44
C GLN A 297 -104.75 -76.49 -27.69
N ALA A 298 -104.00 -76.78 -28.75
CA ALA A 298 -104.51 -77.44 -29.94
C ALA A 298 -105.00 -78.87 -29.66
N GLN A 299 -104.28 -79.63 -28.82
CA GLN A 299 -104.71 -80.97 -28.38
C GLN A 299 -105.98 -80.94 -27.53
N ALA A 300 -106.09 -79.98 -26.59
CA ALA A 300 -107.26 -79.83 -25.73
C ALA A 300 -108.54 -79.48 -26.49
N ASN A 301 -108.43 -78.89 -27.68
CA ASN A 301 -109.57 -78.52 -28.53
C ASN A 301 -110.02 -79.63 -29.51
N THR A 302 -109.56 -80.88 -29.35
CA THR A 302 -110.07 -82.02 -30.14
C THR A 302 -111.36 -82.60 -29.51
N PRO A 303 -112.51 -82.64 -30.23
CA PRO A 303 -113.76 -83.15 -29.65
C PRO A 303 -113.78 -84.68 -29.57
N ALA A 304 -113.75 -85.23 -28.35
CA ALA A 304 -113.93 -86.66 -28.09
C ALA A 304 -115.41 -87.06 -28.20
N ASN A 305 -115.70 -87.96 -29.14
CA ASN A 305 -117.03 -88.49 -29.43
C ASN A 305 -117.10 -89.99 -29.01
N GLY A 306 -117.94 -90.31 -28.01
CA GLY A 306 -118.77 -91.52 -28.03
C GLY A 306 -118.48 -92.71 -27.08
N VAL A 307 -119.57 -93.15 -26.42
CA VAL A 307 -119.95 -94.53 -25.96
C VAL A 307 -119.58 -94.88 -24.49
N ARG A 308 -120.41 -94.74 -23.42
CA ARG A 308 -121.76 -95.28 -23.03
C ARG A 308 -121.85 -96.82 -23.10
N ASP A 309 -122.38 -97.63 -22.18
CA ASP A 309 -123.08 -97.54 -20.89
C ASP A 309 -123.40 -99.00 -20.51
N LYS A 310 -123.47 -99.37 -19.21
CA LYS A 310 -124.44 -100.37 -18.67
C LYS A 310 -124.35 -100.49 -17.14
N ARG A 311 -125.40 -99.96 -16.50
CA ARG A 311 -125.71 -99.88 -15.07
C ARG A 311 -126.05 -101.23 -14.42
N VAL A 312 -125.69 -101.37 -13.14
CA VAL A 312 -126.51 -102.03 -12.11
C VAL A 312 -127.07 -100.95 -11.19
N SER A 313 -128.35 -101.07 -10.87
CA SER A 313 -129.22 -100.08 -10.23
C SER A 313 -129.38 -100.29 -8.72
N ALA A 314 -129.14 -99.23 -7.94
CA ALA A 314 -129.91 -98.91 -6.73
C ALA A 314 -129.93 -97.39 -6.52
N SER A 315 -131.12 -96.80 -6.71
CA SER A 315 -131.57 -95.46 -6.31
C SER A 315 -131.40 -95.22 -4.80
N ALA A 316 -131.29 -94.02 -4.24
CA ALA A 316 -131.15 -92.66 -4.76
C ALA A 316 -130.83 -91.74 -3.57
N HIS A 317 -130.23 -90.59 -3.91
CA HIS A 317 -130.03 -89.39 -3.09
C HIS A 317 -128.79 -89.34 -2.18
N ASN A 318 -127.64 -89.12 -2.80
CA ASN A 318 -126.64 -88.18 -2.29
C ASN A 318 -126.09 -87.37 -3.46
N SER A 319 -126.58 -86.15 -3.59
CA SER A 319 -126.16 -85.16 -4.56
C SER A 319 -125.20 -84.19 -3.87
N THR A 320 -124.09 -83.93 -4.57
CA THR A 320 -123.28 -82.70 -4.57
C THR A 320 -122.41 -82.39 -3.36
N GLY A 321 -121.10 -82.67 -3.51
CA GLY A 321 -120.03 -82.14 -2.66
C GLY A 321 -118.65 -82.56 -3.15
N SER A 322 -118.18 -81.90 -4.20
CA SER A 322 -116.85 -82.01 -4.81
C SER A 322 -115.71 -82.16 -3.78
N ASP A 323 -114.97 -83.28 -3.86
CA ASP A 323 -113.64 -83.45 -3.22
C ASP A 323 -112.49 -82.93 -4.14
N TYR A 324 -112.86 -82.15 -5.16
CA TYR A 324 -111.96 -81.36 -6.00
C TYR A 324 -112.02 -79.89 -5.57
N PRO A 325 -111.54 -79.56 -4.36
CA PRO A 325 -110.71 -78.36 -4.19
C PRO A 325 -109.55 -78.47 -3.17
N GLN A 326 -109.50 -79.48 -2.30
CA GLN A 326 -108.57 -79.48 -1.16
C GLN A 326 -107.11 -79.80 -1.54
N GLU A 327 -106.87 -80.73 -2.47
CA GLU A 327 -105.51 -81.08 -2.91
C GLU A 327 -104.82 -79.95 -3.68
N ILE A 328 -105.57 -79.21 -4.51
CA ILE A 328 -105.04 -78.05 -5.24
C ILE A 328 -104.70 -76.91 -4.27
N LEU A 329 -105.54 -76.69 -3.25
CA LEU A 329 -105.27 -75.72 -2.18
C LEU A 329 -104.01 -76.11 -1.39
N LYS A 330 -103.84 -77.40 -1.07
CA LYS A 330 -102.64 -77.92 -0.40
C LYS A 330 -101.39 -77.76 -1.28
N LEU A 331 -101.47 -78.06 -2.58
CA LEU A 331 -100.35 -77.91 -3.51
C LEU A 331 -99.95 -76.42 -3.70
N LYS A 332 -100.95 -75.52 -3.75
CA LYS A 332 -100.71 -74.06 -3.77
C LYS A 332 -100.07 -73.59 -2.47
N TYR A 333 -100.55 -74.05 -1.33
CA TYR A 333 -99.96 -73.74 -0.02
C TYR A 333 -98.50 -74.23 0.07
N ASP A 334 -98.21 -75.45 -0.36
CA ASP A 334 -96.85 -76.01 -0.34
C ASP A 334 -95.91 -75.29 -1.31
N LYS A 335 -96.41 -74.82 -2.46
CA LYS A 335 -95.63 -74.03 -3.42
C LYS A 335 -95.34 -72.62 -2.88
N VAL A 336 -96.32 -71.96 -2.28
CA VAL A 336 -96.14 -70.65 -1.62
C VAL A 336 -95.17 -70.79 -0.46
N LYS A 337 -95.30 -71.85 0.35
CA LYS A 337 -94.39 -72.12 1.47
C LYS A 337 -92.95 -72.33 0.99
N ARG A 338 -92.74 -73.07 -0.10
CA ARG A 338 -91.40 -73.24 -0.70
C ARG A 338 -90.82 -71.93 -1.21
N LEU A 339 -91.60 -71.14 -1.94
CA LEU A 339 -91.16 -69.82 -2.44
C LEU A 339 -90.83 -68.85 -1.29
N TYR A 340 -91.62 -68.89 -0.21
CA TYR A 340 -91.34 -68.09 0.99
C TYR A 340 -90.01 -68.48 1.65
N TYR A 341 -89.73 -69.78 1.78
CA TYR A 341 -88.45 -70.25 2.34
C TYR A 341 -87.25 -69.92 1.44
N GLU A 342 -87.38 -70.02 0.11
CA GLU A 342 -86.32 -69.59 -0.82
C GLU A 342 -86.08 -68.09 -0.77
N GLN A 343 -87.16 -67.28 -0.71
CA GLN A 343 -87.04 -65.84 -0.57
C GLN A 343 -86.32 -65.47 0.74
N GLN A 344 -86.67 -66.10 1.86
CA GLN A 344 -86.03 -65.85 3.14
C GLN A 344 -84.53 -66.21 3.10
N LYS A 345 -84.17 -67.30 2.43
CA LYS A 345 -82.77 -67.71 2.23
C LYS A 345 -82.00 -66.69 1.40
N THR A 346 -82.59 -66.16 0.34
CA THR A 346 -81.99 -65.12 -0.51
C THR A 346 -81.81 -63.82 0.27
N ILE A 347 -82.81 -63.41 1.06
CA ILE A 347 -82.72 -62.22 1.93
C ILE A 347 -81.57 -62.38 2.92
N SER A 348 -81.49 -63.50 3.64
CA SER A 348 -80.39 -63.73 4.59
C SER A 348 -79.01 -63.73 3.92
N HIS A 349 -78.90 -64.22 2.68
CA HIS A 349 -77.63 -64.17 1.95
C HIS A 349 -77.26 -62.74 1.51
N LEU A 350 -78.25 -61.92 1.13
CA LEU A 350 -78.03 -60.51 0.80
C LEU A 350 -77.68 -59.68 2.04
N GLU A 351 -78.32 -59.92 3.18
CA GLU A 351 -78.01 -59.29 4.46
C GLU A 351 -76.57 -59.59 4.89
N GLU A 352 -76.10 -60.83 4.72
CA GLU A 352 -74.72 -61.19 5.04
C GLU A 352 -73.72 -60.53 4.07
N ARG A 353 -74.04 -60.44 2.77
CA ARG A 353 -73.21 -59.70 1.80
C ARG A 353 -73.13 -58.21 2.12
N LEU A 354 -74.23 -57.59 2.54
CA LEU A 354 -74.27 -56.20 2.99
C LEU A 354 -73.42 -56.01 4.24
N ARG A 355 -73.52 -56.92 5.22
CA ARG A 355 -72.69 -56.90 6.43
C ARG A 355 -71.19 -56.97 6.12
N ILE A 356 -70.80 -57.81 5.17
CA ILE A 356 -69.40 -57.92 4.71
C ILE A 356 -68.96 -56.66 3.96
N ALA A 357 -69.84 -56.06 3.14
CA ALA A 357 -69.55 -54.81 2.45
C ALA A 357 -69.39 -53.63 3.41
N ASP A 358 -70.25 -53.53 4.43
CA ASP A 358 -70.15 -52.51 5.49
C ASP A 358 -68.87 -52.68 6.33
N ALA A 359 -68.47 -53.92 6.64
CA ALA A 359 -67.21 -54.20 7.32
C ALA A 359 -65.99 -53.78 6.48
N ARG A 360 -66.01 -54.02 5.16
CA ARG A 360 -64.94 -53.61 4.23
C ARG A 360 -64.93 -52.10 3.96
N GLY A 361 -66.09 -51.43 4.00
CA GLY A 361 -66.20 -49.97 3.93
C GLY A 361 -65.71 -49.26 5.19
N ALA A 362 -65.85 -49.89 6.36
CA ALA A 362 -65.39 -49.35 7.64
C ALA A 362 -63.89 -49.54 7.93
N GLU A 363 -63.22 -50.51 7.29
CA GLU A 363 -61.75 -50.69 7.40
C GLU A 363 -60.93 -49.69 6.56
N SER A 364 -61.58 -48.93 5.65
CA SER A 364 -60.94 -47.92 4.78
C SER A 364 -60.92 -46.50 5.40
N ILE A 365 -61.69 -46.24 6.46
CA ILE A 365 -61.79 -44.92 7.11
C ILE A 365 -61.57 -45.08 8.62
N ALA A 366 -60.40 -45.58 9.01
CA ALA A 366 -59.89 -45.45 10.36
C ALA A 366 -58.68 -44.49 10.33
N PRO A 367 -58.77 -43.26 10.87
CA PRO A 367 -57.63 -42.36 10.94
C PRO A 367 -56.60 -42.93 11.92
N HIS A 368 -55.38 -43.11 11.44
CA HIS A 368 -54.22 -43.51 12.22
C HIS A 368 -53.96 -42.49 13.34
N HIS A 369 -54.50 -42.76 14.53
CA HIS A 369 -54.25 -41.96 15.71
C HIS A 369 -52.85 -42.28 16.23
N HIS A 370 -51.88 -41.43 15.90
CA HIS A 370 -50.52 -41.53 16.41
C HIS A 370 -50.50 -41.25 17.91
N GLN A 371 -50.29 -42.33 18.66
CA GLN A 371 -50.16 -42.36 20.10
C GLN A 371 -48.86 -41.65 20.51
N LYS A 372 -48.99 -40.44 21.08
CA LYS A 372 -47.90 -39.75 21.78
C LYS A 372 -47.37 -40.66 22.90
N ARG A 373 -46.24 -41.32 22.65
CA ARG A 373 -45.43 -41.93 23.71
C ARG A 373 -44.56 -40.85 24.34
N HIS A 374 -44.98 -40.38 25.50
CA HIS A 374 -44.06 -39.84 26.49
C HIS A 374 -43.16 -40.98 26.98
N SER A 375 -41.86 -40.88 26.73
CA SER A 375 -40.86 -41.63 27.48
C SER A 375 -39.92 -40.64 28.16
N ASN A 376 -40.06 -40.56 29.48
CA ASN A 376 -39.06 -40.01 30.38
C ASN A 376 -37.74 -40.77 30.23
N GLY A 377 -36.65 -40.02 30.12
CA GLY A 377 -35.28 -40.52 30.17
C GLY A 377 -34.36 -39.40 30.62
N ALA A 378 -34.28 -39.21 31.93
CA ALA A 378 -33.35 -38.31 32.57
C ALA A 378 -31.89 -38.78 32.40
N SER A 379 -30.97 -37.82 32.30
CA SER A 379 -29.82 -37.64 33.20
C SER A 379 -28.46 -37.41 32.51
N LYS A 380 -27.72 -36.45 33.09
CA LYS A 380 -26.31 -36.05 32.88
C LYS A 380 -26.12 -35.13 31.67
N LYS A 381 -25.69 -33.87 31.77
CA LYS A 381 -24.63 -33.33 32.64
C LYS A 381 -24.71 -31.79 32.60
N ALA A 382 -25.24 -31.18 33.66
CA ALA A 382 -25.06 -29.75 33.96
C ALA A 382 -24.61 -29.68 35.41
N ARG A 383 -23.33 -29.39 35.63
CA ARG A 383 -22.76 -29.06 36.94
C ARG A 383 -21.40 -28.38 36.77
N HIS A 384 -21.41 -27.05 36.80
CA HIS A 384 -20.45 -26.12 37.40
C HIS A 384 -20.91 -24.72 36.99
N GLU A 385 -21.74 -24.03 37.78
CA GLU A 385 -21.46 -23.43 39.09
C GLU A 385 -20.56 -22.19 38.92
N GLN A 386 -21.24 -21.05 38.86
CA GLN A 386 -20.72 -19.77 39.34
C GLN A 386 -20.40 -19.90 40.82
N VAL A 387 -19.24 -19.42 41.29
CA VAL A 387 -18.96 -18.58 42.49
C VAL A 387 -17.44 -18.33 42.52
N GLU A 388 -17.01 -17.20 43.10
CA GLU A 388 -15.65 -16.65 43.35
C GLU A 388 -15.17 -15.73 42.19
N GLU A 389 -15.12 -14.39 42.26
CA GLU A 389 -14.89 -13.43 43.37
C GLU A 389 -13.68 -13.80 44.23
N GLU A 390 -12.47 -13.46 43.77
CA GLU A 390 -11.34 -12.83 44.49
C GLU A 390 -10.06 -12.84 43.63
N GLU A 391 -9.09 -11.96 43.95
CA GLU A 391 -7.82 -11.61 43.26
C GLU A 391 -7.98 -10.55 42.14
N GLU A 392 -7.95 -9.24 42.41
CA GLU A 392 -6.91 -8.42 43.05
C GLU A 392 -5.47 -8.64 42.54
N ASP A 393 -5.03 -7.63 41.78
CA ASP A 393 -3.70 -7.00 41.79
C ASP A 393 -2.56 -7.65 40.98
N TYR A 394 -1.69 -6.77 40.48
CA TYR A 394 -0.53 -6.99 39.60
C TYR A 394 -0.78 -7.06 38.08
N THR A 395 -0.87 -5.87 37.46
CA THR A 395 0.12 -5.45 36.43
C THR A 395 0.00 -3.95 36.20
N LYS A 396 0.81 -3.17 36.92
CA LYS A 396 1.06 -1.76 36.61
C LYS A 396 2.53 -1.43 36.84
N GLU A 397 3.39 -2.02 36.01
CA GLU A 397 4.71 -1.49 35.68
C GLU A 397 4.98 -1.78 34.20
N PHE A 398 5.64 -0.84 33.54
CA PHE A 398 5.95 -0.75 32.09
C PHE A 398 4.81 -0.23 31.19
N PHE A 399 4.64 1.09 31.15
CA PHE A 399 5.23 1.97 30.12
C PHE A 399 5.01 3.43 30.48
#